data_AF-M2R3D3-F1
#
_entry.id   AF-M2R3D3-F1
#
_cell.length_a   1.000
_cell.length_b   1.000
_cell.length_c   1.000
_cell.angle_alpha   90.00
_cell.angle_beta   90.00
_cell.angle_gamma   90.00
#
_symmetry.space_group_name_H-M   'P 1'
#
loop_
_entity.id
_entity.type
_entity.pdbx_description
1 polymer ?
#
loop_
_entity_poly.entity_id
_entity_poly.type
_entity_poly.pdbx_seq_one_letter_code
_entity_poly.pdbx_strand_id
1 'polypeptide(L)' 'CAIFSTYDIVSAAYEHGSAMLGRSIQHNMYWDCDCWLIPIHREPTASQCGHWTLVIADIPQRQLYHFDSLASRDAW' A
#
# COMPACT_ATOMS: atom_id res chain seq x y z
N CYS A 1 -10.90 9.84 -2.52
CA CYS A 1 -10.20 8.66 -1.96
C CYS A 1 -9.47 7.99 -3.10
N ALA A 2 -8.17 7.78 -2.98
CA ALA A 2 -7.34 7.14 -4.01
C ALA A 2 -6.91 5.75 -3.54
N ILE A 3 -6.74 4.79 -4.45
CA ILE A 3 -6.39 3.41 -4.12
C ILE A 3 -5.20 2.99 -4.96
N PHE A 4 -4.04 2.83 -4.32
CA PHE A 4 -2.83 2.37 -5.00
C PHE A 4 -3.07 0.98 -5.58
N SER A 5 -2.73 0.81 -6.86
CA SER A 5 -2.68 -0.52 -7.44
C SER A 5 -1.57 -1.32 -6.76
N THR A 6 -1.77 -2.62 -6.64
CA THR A 6 -0.72 -3.55 -6.20
C THR A 6 0.52 -3.45 -7.10
N TYR A 7 0.31 -3.17 -8.39
CA TYR A 7 1.39 -2.90 -9.34
C TYR A 7 2.18 -1.65 -8.99
N ASP A 8 1.50 -0.56 -8.62
CA ASP A 8 2.15 0.70 -8.25
C ASP A 8 3.06 0.47 -7.04
N ILE A 9 2.56 -0.23 -6.02
CA ILE A 9 3.32 -0.50 -4.78
C ILE A 9 4.55 -1.37 -5.04
N VAL A 10 4.40 -2.44 -5.81
CA VAL A 10 5.53 -3.30 -6.20
C VAL A 10 6.54 -2.50 -7.01
N SER A 11 6.08 -1.67 -7.94
CA SER A 11 6.97 -0.79 -8.71
C SER A 11 7.72 0.18 -7.79
N ALA A 12 7.05 0.78 -6.80
CA ALA A 12 7.64 1.71 -5.81
C ALA A 12 8.81 1.10 -5.03
N ALA A 13 8.76 -0.21 -4.76
CA ALA A 13 9.75 -0.92 -3.96
C ALA A 13 11.08 -1.14 -4.70
N TYR A 14 11.12 -0.97 -6.04
CA TYR A 14 12.35 -1.06 -6.81
C TYR A 14 13.07 0.31 -6.89
N GLU A 15 14.41 0.28 -7.01
CA GLU A 15 15.29 1.47 -7.03
C GLU A 15 14.92 2.54 -8.07
N HIS A 16 14.24 2.15 -9.16
CA HIS A 16 13.76 3.03 -10.23
C HIS A 16 12.24 3.28 -10.19
N GLY A 17 11.58 2.81 -9.13
CA GLY A 17 10.14 2.81 -8.95
C GLY A 17 9.50 4.19 -8.82
N SER A 18 10.20 5.13 -8.21
CA SER A 18 9.67 6.47 -7.90
C SER A 18 9.20 7.24 -9.14
N ALA A 19 9.88 7.09 -10.28
CA ALA A 19 9.50 7.74 -11.53
C ALA A 19 8.31 7.07 -12.23
N MET A 20 8.16 5.75 -12.08
CA MET A 20 7.00 5.01 -12.59
C MET A 20 5.77 5.28 -11.74
N LEU A 21 5.95 5.25 -10.41
CA LEU A 21 4.95 5.63 -9.43
C LEU A 21 4.47 7.06 -9.70
N GLY A 22 5.39 8.02 -9.81
CA GLY A 22 5.05 9.42 -10.04
C GLY A 22 4.15 9.64 -11.25
N ARG A 23 4.37 8.89 -12.35
CA ARG A 23 3.52 8.94 -13.54
C ARG A 23 2.13 8.33 -13.33
N SER A 24 2.06 7.18 -12.67
CA SER A 24 0.79 6.50 -12.34
C SER A 24 -0.07 7.35 -11.38
N ILE A 25 0.57 7.94 -10.37
CA ILE A 25 -0.05 8.80 -9.36
C ILE A 25 -0.50 10.14 -9.98
N GLN A 26 0.31 10.74 -10.88
CA GLN A 26 0.00 12.01 -11.54
C GLN A 26 -1.29 11.94 -12.37
N HIS A 27 -1.55 10.82 -13.05
CA HIS A 27 -2.73 10.70 -13.91
C HIS A 27 -4.03 10.51 -13.14
N ASN A 28 -3.95 10.11 -11.87
CA ASN A 28 -5.08 9.66 -11.08
C ASN A 28 -5.47 10.64 -9.94
N MET A 29 -4.95 11.87 -9.95
CA MET A 29 -5.29 12.92 -8.96
C MET A 29 -5.14 12.45 -7.49
N TYR A 30 -4.20 11.54 -7.21
CA TYR A 30 -4.00 11.03 -5.85
C TYR A 30 -3.67 12.15 -4.87
N TRP A 31 -2.89 13.13 -5.32
CA TRP A 31 -2.52 14.30 -4.52
C TRP A 31 -3.73 15.17 -4.14
N ASP A 32 -4.85 15.07 -4.86
CA ASP A 32 -6.10 15.77 -4.56
C ASP A 32 -7.03 14.94 -3.66
N CYS A 33 -6.66 13.70 -3.33
CA CYS A 33 -7.43 12.85 -2.45
C CYS A 33 -6.92 12.96 -1.01
N ASP A 34 -7.83 13.31 -0.10
CA ASP A 34 -7.56 13.39 1.34
C ASP A 34 -7.27 12.03 2.00
N CYS A 35 -7.65 10.93 1.36
CA CYS A 35 -7.48 9.59 1.89
C CYS A 35 -6.92 8.67 0.80
N TRP A 36 -5.83 7.94 1.13
CA TRP A 36 -5.21 6.95 0.27
C TRP A 36 -5.31 5.55 0.88
N LEU A 37 -5.71 4.59 0.07
CA LEU A 37 -5.72 3.17 0.40
C LEU A 37 -4.52 2.52 -0.28
N ILE A 38 -3.67 1.88 0.52
CA ILE A 38 -2.37 1.33 0.12
C ILE A 38 -2.38 -0.17 0.47
N PRO A 39 -2.74 -1.07 -0.47
CA PRO A 39 -2.70 -2.50 -0.22
C PRO A 39 -1.27 -3.05 -0.21
N ILE A 40 -0.82 -3.61 0.91
CA ILE A 40 0.53 -4.14 1.08
C ILE A 40 0.48 -5.67 1.07
N HIS A 41 1.19 -6.28 0.12
CA HIS A 41 1.44 -7.71 0.10
C HIS A 41 2.62 -8.04 1.00
N ARG A 42 2.44 -8.94 1.96
CA ARG A 42 3.53 -9.57 2.70
C ARG A 42 3.88 -10.88 2.03
N GLU A 43 5.14 -11.04 1.67
CA GLU A 43 5.61 -12.27 1.05
C GLU A 43 5.49 -13.45 2.01
N PRO A 44 5.21 -14.66 1.49
CA PRO A 44 5.22 -15.87 2.29
C PRO A 44 6.61 -16.08 2.90
N THR A 45 6.66 -16.50 4.16
CA THR A 45 7.90 -16.97 4.81
C THR A 45 7.79 -18.46 5.11
N ALA A 46 8.86 -19.08 5.61
CA ALA A 46 8.86 -20.51 5.93
C ALA A 46 7.77 -20.92 6.96
N SER A 47 7.22 -19.96 7.70
CA SER A 47 6.23 -20.17 8.77
C SER A 47 4.95 -19.36 8.60
N GLN A 48 4.77 -18.62 7.50
CA GLN A 48 3.56 -17.85 7.22
C GLN A 48 3.20 -17.86 5.73
N CYS A 49 1.92 -18.08 5.44
CA CYS A 49 1.37 -17.85 4.12
C CYS A 49 1.42 -16.35 3.76
N GLY A 50 1.57 -16.06 2.46
CA GLY A 50 1.52 -14.67 1.97
C GLY A 50 0.21 -14.01 2.35
N HIS A 51 0.27 -12.77 2.82
CA HIS A 51 -0.88 -12.09 3.43
C HIS A 51 -1.01 -10.65 2.98
N TRP A 52 -2.25 -10.21 2.75
CA TRP A 52 -2.55 -8.84 2.37
C TRP A 52 -2.97 -8.01 3.58
N THR A 53 -2.28 -6.88 3.74
CA THR A 53 -2.60 -5.86 4.72
C THR A 53 -2.98 -4.56 4.01
N LEU A 54 -3.63 -3.65 4.72
CA LEU A 54 -4.07 -2.37 4.16
C LEU A 54 -3.53 -1.24 5.02
N VAL A 55 -2.84 -0.29 4.40
CA VAL A 55 -2.53 1.00 5.01
C VAL A 55 -3.51 2.05 4.47
N ILE A 56 -4.03 2.86 5.37
CA ILE A 56 -4.93 3.97 5.06
C ILE A 56 -4.18 5.25 5.48
N ALA A 57 -3.81 6.08 4.50
CA ALA A 57 -3.22 7.38 4.77
C ALA A 57 -4.30 8.45 4.79
N ASP A 58 -4.48 9.08 5.95
CA ASP A 58 -5.28 10.29 6.11
C ASP A 58 -4.34 11.49 5.95
N ILE A 59 -4.45 12.14 4.79
CA ILE A 59 -3.56 13.24 4.38
C ILE A 59 -3.81 14.51 5.21
N PRO A 60 -5.07 14.97 5.41
CA PRO A 60 -5.34 16.11 6.28
C PRO A 60 -4.83 15.94 7.70
N GLN A 61 -5.02 14.75 8.28
CA GLN A 61 -4.61 14.46 9.67
C GLN A 61 -3.14 14.05 9.78
N ARG A 62 -2.46 13.78 8.65
CA ARG A 62 -1.09 13.24 8.57
C ARG A 62 -0.95 11.94 9.38
N GLN A 63 -1.98 11.10 9.33
CA GLN A 63 -2.04 9.85 10.07
C GLN A 63 -2.03 8.65 9.11
N LEU A 64 -1.36 7.59 9.54
CA LEU A 64 -1.37 6.31 8.86
C LEU A 64 -2.06 5.30 9.77
N TYR A 65 -3.14 4.71 9.27
CA TYR A 65 -3.81 3.60 9.90
C TYR A 65 -3.36 2.32 9.21
N HIS A 66 -3.06 1.29 10.00
CA HIS A 66 -2.71 -0.02 9.48
C HIS A 66 -3.79 -1.01 9.88
N PHE A 67 -4.37 -1.66 8.89
CA PHE A 67 -5.35 -2.72 9.05
C PHE A 67 -4.73 -4.06 8.64
N ASP A 68 -4.69 -4.98 9.60
CA ASP A 68 -4.23 -6.36 9.41
C ASP A 68 -5.34 -7.29 9.89
N SER A 69 -5.99 -8.00 8.96
CA SER A 69 -7.08 -8.93 9.28
C SER A 69 -6.61 -10.17 10.03
N LEU A 70 -5.32 -10.52 9.96
CA LEU A 70 -4.73 -11.60 10.77
C LEU A 70 -4.30 -11.11 12.15
N ALA A 71 -4.31 -9.79 12.40
CA ALA A 71 -3.85 -9.18 13.64
C ALA A 71 -2.47 -9.72 14.10
N SER A 72 -1.55 -9.91 13.14
CA SER A 72 -0.22 -10.50 13.37
C SER A 72 -0.22 -11.91 13.98
N ARG A 73 -1.32 -12.67 13.84
CA ARG A 73 -1.32 -14.11 14.15
C ARG A 73 -0.60 -14.85 13.02
N ASP A 74 0.25 -15.80 13.39
CA ASP A 74 0.72 -16.85 12.49
C ASP A 74 -0.49 -17.69 12.08
N ALA A 75 -1.09 -17.37 10.95
CA ALA A 75 -2.15 -18.17 10.38
C ALA A 75 -1.54 -19.19 9.41
N TRP A 76 -1.49 -20.43 9.90
CA TRP A 76 -1.32 -21.73 9.23
C TRP A 76 -0.15 -21.89 8.26
#